data_AF-A0A1R1SFW2-F1
#
_entry.id   AF-A0A1R1SFW2-F1
#
_cell.length_a   1.000
_cell.length_b   1.000
_cell.length_c   1.000
_cell.angle_alpha   90.00
_cell.angle_beta   90.00
_cell.angle_gamma   90.00
#
_symmetry.space_group_name_H-M   'P 1'
#
loop_
_entity.id
_entity.type
_entity.pdbx_description
1 polymer ?
#
loop_
_entity_poly.entity_id
_entity_poly.type
_entity_poly.pdbx_seq_one_letter_code
_entity_poly.pdbx_strand_id
1 'polypeptide(L)'
;MHVETVFLKRLYVFFVMEIATRRVHVMGVTARPTGVWVTQLARNLLMGLEDRAGCFRFLIRERDSKFTAAFDAVFAGNSTAVIPTPPQSPRSNAFAERWIRTARAECTDRLIITGERHLRTVLNQYLEHYNTGRAHRSLGLRAPDDDPNIIPLPATTCRRRQVLGGLLNEYHATPPRLPHHPQETPNSAA
;
A
#
# COMPACT_ATOMS: atom_id res chain seq x y z
N MET A 1 12.28 4.13 -1.82
CA MET A 1 12.78 2.97 -2.61
C MET A 1 13.32 3.49 -3.94
N HIS A 2 14.25 2.77 -4.60
CA HIS A 2 14.65 3.08 -5.98
C HIS A 2 14.53 1.85 -6.89
N VAL A 3 14.26 2.03 -8.17
CA VAL A 3 14.11 0.94 -9.16
C VAL A 3 14.89 1.30 -10.41
N GLU A 4 15.66 0.36 -10.94
CA GLU A 4 16.36 0.54 -12.21
C GLU A 4 15.43 0.20 -13.38
N THR A 5 15.52 0.98 -14.45
CA THR A 5 14.78 0.71 -15.70
C THR A 5 15.65 -0.02 -16.72
N VAL A 6 15.01 -0.61 -17.73
CA VAL A 6 15.68 -1.21 -18.89
C VAL A 6 16.60 -0.22 -19.63
N PHE A 7 16.35 1.08 -19.48
CA PHE A 7 17.16 2.16 -20.06
C PHE A 7 18.24 2.68 -19.10
N LEU A 8 18.61 1.91 -18.07
CA LEU A 8 19.64 2.23 -17.08
C LEU A 8 19.39 3.57 -16.35
N LYS A 9 18.11 3.92 -16.19
CA LYS A 9 17.68 5.07 -15.39
C LYS A 9 17.19 4.60 -14.02
N ARG A 10 17.68 5.25 -12.97
CA ARG A 10 17.18 5.08 -11.61
C ARG A 10 15.93 5.92 -11.38
N LEU A 11 14.84 5.27 -10.99
CA LEU A 11 13.62 5.90 -10.53
C LEU A 11 13.53 5.82 -9.01
N TYR A 12 13.05 6.87 -8.38
CA TYR A 12 12.82 6.95 -6.95
C TYR A 12 11.33 6.94 -6.66
N VAL A 13 10.96 6.19 -5.64
CA VAL A 13 9.58 6.02 -5.18
C VAL A 13 9.49 6.58 -3.77
N PHE A 14 8.62 7.57 -3.60
CA PHE A 14 8.24 8.09 -2.29
C PHE A 14 6.96 7.40 -1.82
N PHE A 15 7.01 6.87 -0.59
CA PHE A 15 5.90 6.15 0.03
C PHE A 15 5.84 6.48 1.53
N VAL A 16 4.67 6.28 2.12
CA VAL A 16 4.42 6.39 3.56
C VAL A 16 3.72 5.11 4.02
N MET A 17 4.06 4.64 5.22
CA MET A 17 3.43 3.48 5.84
C MET A 17 2.81 3.86 7.17
N GLU A 18 1.56 3.45 7.37
CA GLU A 18 0.92 3.46 8.68
C GLU A 18 1.44 2.26 9.49
N ILE A 19 2.16 2.52 10.58
CA ILE A 19 2.86 1.45 11.31
C ILE A 19 1.88 0.45 11.96
N ALA A 20 0.75 0.93 12.48
CA ALA A 20 -0.23 0.11 13.18
C ALA A 20 -0.96 -0.84 12.23
N THR A 21 -1.52 -0.31 11.14
CA THR A 21 -2.32 -1.06 10.16
C THR A 21 -1.47 -1.74 9.08
N ARG A 22 -0.20 -1.35 8.95
CA ARG A 22 0.69 -1.71 7.83
C ARG A 22 0.19 -1.26 6.47
N ARG A 23 -0.81 -0.38 6.42
CA ARG A 23 -1.27 0.20 5.16
C ARG A 23 -0.15 1.06 4.54
N VAL A 24 0.12 0.86 3.27
CA VAL A 24 1.13 1.62 2.53
C VAL A 24 0.49 2.52 1.49
N HIS A 25 1.04 3.72 1.37
CA HIS A 25 0.67 4.75 0.43
C HIS A 25 1.88 5.08 -0.44
N VAL A 26 1.81 4.82 -1.75
CA VAL A 26 2.83 5.26 -2.71
C VAL A 26 2.39 6.61 -3.28
N MET A 27 3.15 7.65 -2.98
CA MET A 27 2.77 9.02 -3.29
C MET A 27 3.26 9.44 -4.68
N GLY A 28 4.40 8.91 -5.12
CA GLY A 28 4.94 9.28 -6.43
C GLY A 28 6.20 8.53 -6.83
N VAL A 29 6.44 8.58 -8.13
CA VAL A 29 7.63 8.04 -8.81
C VAL A 29 8.29 9.18 -9.60
N THR A 30 9.61 9.32 -9.51
CA THR A 30 10.37 10.29 -10.32
C THR A 30 11.83 9.87 -10.48
N ALA A 31 12.47 10.22 -11.60
CA ALA A 31 13.91 10.12 -11.80
C ALA A 31 14.69 11.23 -11.06
N ARG A 32 14.03 12.32 -10.64
CA ARG A 32 14.66 13.51 -10.04
C ARG A 32 13.98 13.90 -8.73
N PRO A 33 14.22 13.17 -7.63
CA PRO A 33 13.55 13.45 -6.37
C PRO A 33 14.16 14.68 -5.71
N THR A 34 13.35 15.71 -5.47
CA THR A 34 13.77 16.98 -4.84
C THR A 34 12.99 17.24 -3.56
N GLY A 35 13.49 18.16 -2.72
CA GLY A 35 12.80 18.60 -1.52
C GLY A 35 11.41 19.19 -1.80
N VAL A 36 11.31 20.01 -2.86
CA VAL A 36 10.03 20.58 -3.32
C VAL A 36 9.05 19.48 -3.70
N TRP A 37 9.52 18.47 -4.44
CA TRP A 37 8.69 17.37 -4.88
C TRP A 37 8.14 16.54 -3.71
N VAL A 38 9.00 16.10 -2.76
CA VAL A 38 8.52 15.35 -1.58
C VAL A 38 7.61 16.20 -0.69
N THR A 39 7.86 17.51 -0.58
CA THR A 39 7.00 18.43 0.18
C THR A 39 5.61 18.51 -0.43
N GLN A 40 5.51 18.59 -1.76
CA GLN A 40 4.20 18.59 -2.42
C GLN A 40 3.47 17.26 -2.23
N LEU A 41 4.20 16.13 -2.30
CA LEU A 41 3.62 14.82 -2.03
C LEU A 41 3.15 14.67 -0.58
N ALA A 42 3.83 15.26 0.39
CA ALA A 42 3.37 15.32 1.78
C ALA A 42 2.05 16.10 1.91
N ARG A 43 1.90 17.23 1.22
CA ARG A 43 0.62 17.97 1.22
C ARG A 43 -0.49 17.13 0.61
N ASN A 44 -0.21 16.48 -0.52
CA ASN A 44 -1.18 15.62 -1.19
C ASN A 44 -1.61 14.44 -0.29
N LEU A 45 -0.68 13.89 0.49
CA LEU A 45 -0.99 12.85 1.48
C LEU A 45 -1.98 13.38 2.53
N LEU A 46 -1.68 14.50 3.18
CA LEU A 46 -2.55 15.05 4.21
C LEU A 46 -3.93 15.43 3.66
N MET A 47 -3.98 16.03 2.46
CA MET A 47 -5.26 16.32 1.79
C MET A 47 -6.07 15.05 1.52
N GLY A 48 -5.42 13.95 1.10
CA GLY A 48 -6.10 12.69 0.85
C GLY A 48 -6.45 11.88 2.10
N LEU A 49 -5.87 12.21 3.25
CA LEU A 49 -6.24 11.61 4.54
C LEU A 49 -7.46 12.31 5.17
N GLU A 50 -7.79 13.52 4.73
CA GLU A 50 -8.93 14.30 5.21
C GLU A 50 -8.99 14.30 6.76
N ASP A 51 -10.12 13.95 7.36
CA ASP A 51 -10.32 13.94 8.81
C ASP A 51 -9.39 12.95 9.54
N ARG A 52 -8.90 11.91 8.85
CA ARG A 52 -7.96 10.95 9.44
C ARG A 52 -6.56 11.53 9.65
N ALA A 53 -6.22 12.65 8.99
CA ALA A 53 -4.91 13.25 9.14
C ALA A 53 -4.61 13.58 10.61
N GLY A 54 -5.61 14.05 11.36
CA GLY A 54 -5.49 14.39 12.78
C GLY A 54 -5.21 13.21 13.72
N CYS A 55 -5.42 11.97 13.26
CA CYS A 55 -5.16 10.77 14.06
C CYS A 55 -3.65 10.45 14.17
N PHE A 56 -2.80 11.02 13.31
CA PHE A 56 -1.37 10.72 13.29
C PHE A 56 -0.57 11.68 14.17
N ARG A 57 -0.11 11.16 15.32
CA ARG A 57 0.70 11.94 16.27
C ARG A 57 2.18 12.07 15.86
N PHE A 58 2.72 11.07 15.17
CA PHE A 58 4.14 11.01 14.85
C PHE A 58 4.38 10.62 13.39
N LEU A 59 5.34 11.30 12.75
CA LEU A 59 5.94 10.86 11.49
C LEU A 59 7.40 10.46 11.76
N ILE A 60 7.73 9.20 11.49
CA ILE A 60 9.12 8.73 11.50
C ILE A 60 9.64 8.76 10.07
N ARG A 61 10.77 9.45 9.83
CA ARG A 61 11.41 9.52 8.51
C ARG A 61 12.91 9.35 8.58
N GLU A 62 13.52 8.90 7.49
CA GLU A 62 14.99 8.89 7.39
C GLU A 62 15.58 10.32 7.30
N ARG A 63 16.90 10.41 7.43
CA ARG A 63 17.66 11.68 7.36
C ARG A 63 18.11 12.08 5.96
N ASP A 64 17.46 11.56 4.91
CA ASP A 64 17.76 11.97 3.53
C ASP A 64 17.55 13.48 3.36
N SER A 65 18.49 14.15 2.70
CA SER A 65 18.50 15.61 2.48
C SER A 65 17.28 16.15 1.74
N LYS A 66 16.52 15.28 1.07
CA LYS A 66 15.25 15.64 0.42
C LYS A 66 14.16 15.96 1.45
N PHE A 67 14.23 15.43 2.66
CA PHE A 67 13.31 15.78 3.74
C PHE A 67 13.74 17.10 4.39
N THR A 68 13.30 18.20 3.76
CA THR A 68 13.63 19.57 4.16
C THR A 68 12.76 20.08 5.31
N ALA A 69 13.12 21.23 5.89
CA ALA A 69 12.28 21.92 6.86
C ALA A 69 10.87 22.22 6.31
N ALA A 70 10.75 22.50 5.00
CA ALA A 70 9.44 22.70 4.37
C ALA A 70 8.60 21.42 4.34
N PHE A 71 9.23 20.25 4.19
CA PHE A 71 8.56 18.96 4.32
C PHE A 71 8.07 18.74 5.75
N ASP A 72 8.92 19.00 6.74
CA ASP A 72 8.56 18.82 8.17
C ASP A 72 7.42 19.77 8.58
N ALA A 73 7.42 21.01 8.06
CA ALA A 73 6.39 22.01 8.32
C ALA A 73 4.99 21.58 7.86
N VAL A 74 4.88 20.76 6.80
CA VAL A 74 3.59 20.24 6.33
C VAL A 74 2.92 19.39 7.42
N PHE A 75 3.69 18.52 8.08
CA PHE A 75 3.18 17.65 9.15
C PHE A 75 2.98 18.41 10.46
N ALA A 76 3.89 19.33 10.78
CA ALA A 76 3.75 20.19 11.96
C ALA A 76 2.46 21.04 11.92
N GLY A 77 2.06 21.51 10.74
CA GLY A 77 0.79 22.23 10.55
C GLY A 77 -0.47 21.40 10.88
N ASN A 78 -0.35 20.07 10.90
CA ASN A 78 -1.40 19.14 11.29
C ASN A 78 -1.17 18.54 12.70
N SER A 79 -0.34 19.19 13.54
CA SER A 79 0.03 18.70 14.87
C SER A 79 0.71 17.31 14.90
N THR A 80 1.27 16.88 13.76
CA THR A 80 2.06 15.64 13.67
C THR A 80 3.53 15.95 13.96
N ALA A 81 4.08 15.38 15.03
CA ALA A 81 5.48 15.55 15.39
C ALA A 81 6.39 14.74 14.46
N VAL A 82 7.34 15.40 13.79
CA VAL A 82 8.29 14.75 12.90
C VAL A 82 9.53 14.30 13.66
N ILE A 83 9.85 13.02 13.56
CA ILE A 83 10.98 12.38 14.23
C ILE A 83 11.91 11.82 13.14
N PRO A 84 13.02 12.50 12.84
CA PRO A 84 14.07 11.93 12.01
C PRO A 84 14.68 10.71 12.71
N THR A 85 14.96 9.64 11.97
CA THR A 85 15.58 8.44 12.53
C THR A 85 16.89 8.80 13.25
N PRO A 86 17.13 8.31 14.48
CA PRO A 86 18.39 8.56 15.17
C PRO A 86 19.57 7.98 14.37
N PRO A 87 20.77 8.59 14.46
CA PRO A 87 21.96 7.98 13.89
C PRO A 87 22.13 6.57 14.43
N GLN A 88 22.53 5.63 13.57
CA GLN A 88 22.86 4.26 13.97
C GLN A 88 21.69 3.51 14.66
N SER A 89 20.44 3.88 14.37
CA SER A 89 19.25 3.19 14.87
C SER A 89 18.53 2.41 13.77
N PRO A 90 19.04 1.20 13.40
CA PRO A 90 18.50 0.41 12.29
C PRO A 90 17.04 -0.01 12.52
N ARG A 91 16.60 -0.08 13.78
CA ARG A 91 15.22 -0.48 14.12
C ARG A 91 14.20 0.63 13.83
N SER A 92 14.61 1.90 13.81
CA SER A 92 13.67 3.01 13.64
C SER A 92 13.02 3.04 12.26
N ASN A 93 13.68 2.47 11.24
CA ASN A 93 13.16 2.40 9.87
C ASN A 93 12.76 0.98 9.44
N ALA A 94 12.76 0.01 10.38
CA ALA A 94 12.67 -1.41 10.05
C ALA A 94 11.36 -1.79 9.33
N PHE A 95 10.25 -1.11 9.62
CA PHE A 95 8.97 -1.37 8.93
C PHE A 95 9.03 -0.97 7.46
N ALA A 96 9.55 0.23 7.16
CA ALA A 96 9.72 0.72 5.81
C ALA A 96 10.73 -0.14 5.04
N GLU A 97 11.88 -0.47 5.64
CA GLU A 97 12.90 -1.32 5.01
C GLU A 97 12.39 -2.74 4.72
N ARG A 98 11.61 -3.31 5.65
CA ARG A 98 10.97 -4.61 5.44
C ARG A 98 10.00 -4.54 4.27
N TRP A 99 9.17 -3.49 4.21
CA TRP A 99 8.25 -3.30 3.09
C TRP A 99 8.98 -3.17 1.76
N ILE A 100 10.03 -2.35 1.69
CA ILE A 100 10.84 -2.20 0.48
C ILE A 100 11.36 -3.55 -0.01
N ARG A 101 11.89 -4.37 0.90
CA ARG A 101 12.40 -5.71 0.57
C ARG A 101 11.30 -6.60 0.01
N THR A 102 10.11 -6.57 0.61
CA THR A 102 8.94 -7.33 0.14
C THR A 102 8.49 -6.87 -1.24
N ALA A 103 8.30 -5.56 -1.44
CA ALA A 103 7.89 -4.99 -2.73
C ALA A 103 8.90 -5.32 -3.84
N ARG A 104 10.19 -5.30 -3.53
CA ARG A 104 11.25 -5.71 -4.46
C ARG A 104 11.15 -7.18 -4.83
N ALA A 105 11.20 -8.04 -3.82
CA ALA A 105 11.25 -9.48 -4.01
C ALA A 105 9.98 -10.06 -4.68
N GLU A 106 8.81 -9.47 -4.42
CA GLU A 106 7.53 -9.92 -4.97
C GLU A 106 7.20 -9.28 -6.32
N CYS A 107 7.63 -8.04 -6.56
CA CYS A 107 7.17 -7.24 -7.70
C CYS A 107 8.34 -6.69 -8.54
N THR A 108 9.09 -5.70 -8.03
CA THR A 108 9.96 -4.90 -8.91
C THR A 108 11.19 -5.63 -9.42
N ASP A 109 11.68 -6.65 -8.70
CA ASP A 109 12.84 -7.43 -9.13
C ASP A 109 12.46 -8.52 -10.16
N ARG A 110 11.15 -8.70 -10.40
CA ARG A 110 10.60 -9.71 -11.32
C ARG A 110 9.99 -9.09 -12.58
N LEU A 111 10.05 -7.78 -12.71
CA LEU A 111 9.45 -7.02 -13.81
C LEU A 111 10.49 -6.12 -14.47
N ILE A 112 10.48 -6.08 -15.80
CA ILE A 112 11.30 -5.14 -16.57
C ILE A 112 10.56 -3.80 -16.61
N ILE A 113 11.05 -2.85 -15.81
CA ILE A 113 10.46 -1.51 -15.73
C ILE A 113 10.98 -0.64 -16.88
N THR A 114 10.04 -0.01 -17.61
CA THR A 114 10.35 0.78 -18.81
C THR A 114 10.42 2.28 -18.53
N GLY A 115 9.81 2.77 -17.45
CA GLY A 115 9.82 4.19 -17.10
C GLY A 115 8.87 4.54 -15.96
N GLU A 116 8.75 5.84 -15.66
CA GLU A 116 7.98 6.34 -14.51
C GLU A 116 6.49 5.96 -14.57
N ARG A 117 5.86 6.11 -15.75
CA ARG A 117 4.45 5.76 -15.93
C ARG A 117 4.21 4.27 -15.69
N HIS A 118 5.06 3.42 -16.28
CA HIS A 118 4.95 1.97 -16.12
C HIS A 118 5.16 1.57 -14.65
N LEU A 119 6.20 2.09 -13.99
CA LEU A 119 6.45 1.81 -12.58
C LEU A 119 5.29 2.27 -11.69
N ARG A 120 4.69 3.42 -11.97
CA ARG A 120 3.51 3.90 -11.25
C ARG A 120 2.33 2.94 -11.40
N THR A 121 2.03 2.49 -12.61
CA THR A 121 0.94 1.51 -12.85
C THR A 121 1.19 0.22 -12.10
N VAL A 122 2.41 -0.31 -12.19
CA VAL A 122 2.82 -1.55 -11.49
C VAL A 122 2.69 -1.39 -9.98
N LEU A 123 3.20 -0.29 -9.42
CA LEU A 123 3.14 -0.04 -7.98
C LEU A 123 1.71 0.19 -7.49
N ASN A 124 0.85 0.82 -8.28
CA ASN A 124 -0.56 0.99 -7.91
C ASN A 124 -1.28 -0.35 -7.80
N GLN A 125 -1.10 -1.23 -8.79
CA GLN A 125 -1.66 -2.59 -8.74
C GLN A 125 -1.06 -3.42 -7.60
N TYR A 126 0.25 -3.28 -7.36
CA TYR A 126 0.91 -3.93 -6.23
C TYR A 126 0.38 -3.41 -4.89
N LEU A 127 0.12 -2.10 -4.76
CA LEU A 127 -0.40 -1.52 -3.53
C LEU A 127 -1.81 -1.97 -3.22
N GLU A 128 -2.66 -2.03 -4.24
CA GLU A 128 -4.00 -2.59 -4.11
C GLU A 128 -3.90 -4.01 -3.56
N HIS A 129 -3.10 -4.88 -4.20
CA HIS A 129 -2.83 -6.22 -3.68
C HIS A 129 -2.29 -6.22 -2.24
N TYR A 130 -1.28 -5.38 -1.95
CA TYR A 130 -0.60 -5.34 -0.66
C TYR A 130 -1.55 -4.94 0.48
N ASN A 131 -2.44 -3.98 0.23
CA ASN A 131 -3.36 -3.41 1.20
C ASN A 131 -4.67 -4.20 1.34
N THR A 132 -5.16 -4.87 0.28
CA THR A 132 -6.49 -5.51 0.30
C THR A 132 -6.47 -7.03 0.16
N GLY A 133 -5.39 -7.63 -0.34
CA GLY A 133 -5.37 -9.07 -0.66
C GLY A 133 -4.20 -9.85 -0.09
N ARG A 134 -3.10 -9.19 0.28
CA ARG A 134 -1.89 -9.84 0.76
C ARG A 134 -2.02 -10.18 2.24
N ALA A 135 -1.87 -11.45 2.59
CA ALA A 135 -1.85 -11.88 3.98
C ALA A 135 -0.60 -11.36 4.74
N HIS A 136 -0.80 -10.75 5.91
CA HIS A 136 0.28 -10.30 6.79
C HIS A 136 0.31 -11.12 8.07
N ARG A 137 1.42 -11.82 8.34
CA ARG A 137 1.59 -12.59 9.59
C ARG A 137 1.43 -11.74 10.85
N SER A 138 1.87 -10.48 10.81
CA SER A 138 1.71 -9.57 11.95
C SER A 138 0.29 -9.09 12.17
N LEU A 139 -0.62 -9.33 11.22
CA LEU A 139 -2.05 -8.99 11.30
C LEU A 139 -2.92 -10.26 11.37
N GLY A 140 -2.35 -11.39 11.80
CA GLY A 140 -3.12 -12.64 11.87
C GLY A 140 -3.56 -13.16 10.49
N LEU A 141 -2.70 -12.99 9.48
CA LEU A 141 -2.95 -13.36 8.07
C LEU A 141 -3.98 -12.49 7.35
N ARG A 142 -4.38 -11.36 7.94
CA ARG A 142 -5.23 -10.35 7.29
C ARG A 142 -4.42 -9.39 6.42
N ALA A 143 -5.09 -8.79 5.43
CA ALA A 143 -4.63 -7.61 4.72
C ALA A 143 -4.87 -6.33 5.57
N PRO A 144 -4.13 -5.24 5.32
CA PRO A 144 -4.28 -3.97 6.03
C PRO A 144 -5.70 -3.41 6.04
N ASP A 145 -6.46 -3.64 4.96
CA ASP A 145 -7.79 -3.09 4.75
C ASP A 145 -8.91 -4.09 5.10
N ASP A 146 -8.56 -5.29 5.60
CA ASP A 146 -9.56 -6.24 6.06
C ASP A 146 -10.26 -5.73 7.32
N ASP A 147 -11.57 -5.95 7.40
CA ASP A 147 -12.33 -5.66 8.62
C ASP A 147 -11.83 -6.57 9.76
N PRO A 148 -11.30 -6.01 10.86
CA PRO A 148 -10.79 -6.80 11.97
C PRO A 148 -11.87 -7.62 12.68
N ASN A 149 -13.16 -7.29 12.48
CA ASN A 149 -14.29 -7.97 13.10
C ASN A 149 -14.80 -9.14 12.26
N ILE A 150 -14.33 -9.29 11.01
CA ILE A 150 -14.71 -10.40 10.15
C ILE A 150 -13.72 -11.56 10.36
N ILE A 151 -14.23 -12.71 10.76
CA ILE A 151 -13.46 -13.96 10.81
C ILE A 151 -13.63 -14.64 9.44
N PRO A 152 -12.56 -14.83 8.65
CA PRO A 152 -12.66 -15.58 7.42
C PRO A 152 -13.00 -17.04 7.76
N LEU A 153 -14.23 -17.45 7.46
CA LEU A 153 -14.66 -18.84 7.55
C LEU A 153 -13.99 -19.67 6.44
N PRO A 154 -13.75 -20.98 6.65
CA PRO A 154 -13.26 -21.85 5.59
C PRO A 154 -14.22 -21.80 4.39
N ALA A 155 -13.68 -21.39 3.24
CA ALA A 155 -14.45 -21.26 2.02
C ALA A 155 -14.76 -22.64 1.42
N THR A 156 -16.02 -22.89 1.08
CA THR A 156 -16.41 -24.06 0.27
C THR A 156 -15.93 -23.96 -1.17
N THR A 157 -15.83 -22.74 -1.70
CA THR A 157 -15.30 -22.46 -3.04
C THR A 157 -14.34 -21.29 -3.02
N CYS A 158 -13.11 -21.50 -3.48
CA CYS A 158 -12.08 -20.46 -3.61
C CYS A 158 -11.96 -19.99 -5.07
N ARG A 159 -12.00 -18.68 -5.30
CA ARG A 159 -11.72 -18.07 -6.60
C ARG A 159 -10.32 -17.47 -6.61
N ARG A 160 -9.53 -17.82 -7.61
CA ARG A 160 -8.21 -17.19 -7.87
C ARG A 160 -8.38 -15.93 -8.71
N ARG A 161 -7.72 -14.85 -8.30
CA ARG A 161 -7.53 -13.62 -9.08
C ARG A 161 -6.05 -13.43 -9.35
N GLN A 162 -5.70 -13.24 -10.62
CA GLN A 162 -4.32 -12.92 -11.03
C GLN A 162 -4.09 -11.42 -10.95
N VAL A 163 -2.94 -11.02 -10.41
CA VAL A 163 -2.49 -9.63 -10.29
C VAL A 163 -1.14 -9.49 -10.98
N LEU A 164 -0.88 -8.33 -11.60
CA LEU A 164 0.35 -8.05 -12.35
C LEU A 164 0.65 -9.13 -13.42
N GLY A 165 -0.35 -9.44 -14.25
CA GLY A 165 -0.20 -10.44 -15.32
C GLY A 165 0.00 -11.87 -14.82
N GLY A 166 -0.41 -12.17 -13.58
CA GLY A 166 -0.28 -13.50 -12.97
C GLY A 166 0.99 -13.69 -12.14
N LEU A 167 1.82 -12.65 -12.02
CA LEU A 167 2.97 -12.63 -11.11
C LEU A 167 2.55 -12.89 -9.67
N LEU A 168 1.40 -12.32 -9.28
CA LEU A 168 0.79 -12.46 -7.97
C LEU A 168 -0.58 -13.11 -8.11
N ASN A 169 -0.98 -13.83 -7.05
CA ASN A 169 -2.25 -14.53 -7.01
C ASN A 169 -2.94 -14.24 -5.69
N GLU A 170 -4.20 -13.85 -5.78
CA GLU A 170 -5.09 -13.71 -4.65
C GLU A 170 -6.15 -14.79 -4.69
N TYR A 171 -6.61 -15.19 -3.51
CA TYR A 171 -7.61 -16.21 -3.34
C TYR A 171 -8.70 -15.66 -2.45
N HIS A 172 -9.94 -15.67 -2.95
CA HIS A 172 -11.09 -15.12 -2.28
C HIS A 172 -12.14 -16.20 -2.07
N ALA A 173 -12.74 -16.22 -0.88
CA ALA A 173 -13.89 -17.06 -0.60
C ALA A 173 -15.07 -16.58 -1.45
N THR A 174 -15.73 -17.50 -2.15
CA THR A 174 -17.01 -17.18 -2.77
C THR A 174 -18.10 -17.49 -1.75
N PRO A 175 -19.07 -16.59 -1.49
CA PRO A 175 -20.21 -16.93 -0.66
C PRO A 175 -20.90 -18.18 -1.26
N PRO A 176 -21.44 -19.06 -0.41
CA PRO A 176 -22.17 -20.22 -0.90
C PRO A 176 -23.29 -19.75 -1.82
N ARG A 177 -23.41 -20.37 -3.01
CA ARG A 177 -24.58 -20.14 -3.87
C ARG A 177 -25.81 -20.55 -3.08
N LEU A 178 -26.64 -19.58 -2.71
CA LEU A 178 -27.97 -19.87 -2.15
C LEU A 178 -28.72 -20.72 -3.18
N PRO A 179 -29.37 -21.83 -2.75
CA PRO A 179 -30.16 -22.64 -3.67
C PRO A 179 -31.22 -21.76 -4.33
N HIS A 180 -31.28 -21.82 -5.65
CA HIS A 180 -32.30 -21.12 -6.42
C HIS A 180 -33.63 -21.79 -6.09
N HIS A 181 -34.49 -21.14 -5.30
CA HIS A 181 -35.86 -21.58 -5.13
C HIS A 181 -36.61 -21.22 -6.43
N PRO A 182 -37.05 -22.19 -7.25
CA PRO A 182 -37.95 -21.87 -8.35
C PRO A 182 -39.21 -21.24 -7.75
N GLN A 183 -39.59 -20.06 -8.23
CA GLN A 183 -40.86 -19.46 -7.86
C GLN A 183 -41.97 -20.42 -8.29
N GLU A 184 -42.70 -20.97 -7.32
CA GLU A 184 -43.94 -21.66 -7.59
C GLU A 184 -44.88 -20.66 -8.26
N THR A 185 -45.19 -20.92 -9.52
CA THR A 185 -46.29 -20.23 -10.23
C THR A 185 -47.59 -20.56 -9.48
N PRO A 186 -48.37 -19.57 -9.04
CA PRO A 186 -49.63 -19.83 -8.36
C PRO A 186 -50.55 -20.58 -9.31
N ASN A 187 -50.94 -21.78 -8.90
CA ASN A 187 -51.87 -22.64 -9.61
C ASN A 187 -53.24 -21.95 -9.62
N SER A 188 -53.66 -21.45 -10.77
CA SER A 188 -55.00 -20.91 -10.97
C SER A 188 -55.99 -22.07 -11.00
N ALA A 189 -56.61 -22.35 -9.87
CA ALA A 189 -57.76 -23.24 -9.76
C ALA A 189 -58.93 -22.51 -9.10
N ALA A 190 -60.08 -22.59 -9.80
CA ALA A 190 -61.43 -22.10 -9.50
C ALA A 190 -61.72 -20.63 -9.80
#